data_AF-A0A438G6L4-F1
#
_entry.id   AF-A0A438G6L4-F1
#
_cell.length_a   1.000
_cell.length_b   1.000
_cell.length_c   1.000
_cell.angle_alpha   90.00
_cell.angle_beta   90.00
_cell.angle_gamma   90.00
#
_symmetry.space_group_name_H-M   'P 1'
#
loop_
_entity.id
_entity.type
_entity.pdbx_description
1 polymer ?
#
loop_
_entity_poly.entity_id
_entity_poly.type
_entity_poly.pdbx_seq_one_letter_code
_entity_poly.pdbx_strand_id
1 'polypeptide(L)'
;MTGQQEGGLVKTHWSQAPFTASFRSLNADACILYSGTSSCSWDSPPWLSQVLDFKDQQKMKWVEDNYMIYNYCADAGRFPQGLPTECTVT
;
A
#
# COMPACT_ATOMS: atom_id res chain seq x y z
N MET A 1 -15.40 -20.20 -0.19
CA MET A 1 -14.26 -19.34 -0.53
C MET A 1 -14.77 -18.26 -1.46
N THR A 2 -14.80 -17.02 -1.01
CA THR A 2 -15.21 -15.86 -1.82
C THR A 2 -14.16 -15.61 -2.89
N GLY A 3 -14.59 -15.27 -4.10
CA GLY A 3 -13.68 -14.79 -5.14
C GLY A 3 -13.05 -13.45 -4.73
N GLN A 4 -11.93 -13.09 -5.34
CA GLN A 4 -11.33 -11.76 -5.18
C GLN A 4 -11.57 -10.86 -6.40
N GLN A 5 -11.88 -11.45 -7.56
CA GLN A 5 -12.17 -10.73 -8.79
C GLN A 5 -13.60 -10.19 -8.80
N GLU A 6 -13.75 -8.96 -9.33
CA GLU A 6 -15.03 -8.26 -9.46
C GLU A 6 -15.80 -8.18 -8.14
N GLY A 7 -15.12 -7.82 -7.04
CA GLY A 7 -15.77 -7.76 -5.71
C GLY A 7 -16.24 -9.13 -5.19
N GLY A 8 -15.73 -10.22 -5.76
CA GLY A 8 -16.03 -11.60 -5.36
C GLY A 8 -17.08 -12.32 -6.19
N LEU A 9 -17.51 -11.72 -7.30
CA LEU A 9 -18.42 -12.33 -8.27
C LEU A 9 -17.74 -13.50 -9.01
N VAL A 10 -16.45 -13.39 -9.31
CA VAL A 10 -15.70 -14.44 -10.02
C VAL A 10 -14.95 -15.32 -9.02
N LYS A 11 -15.33 -16.60 -8.96
CA LYS A 11 -14.74 -17.60 -8.07
C LYS A 11 -13.47 -18.21 -8.68
N THR A 12 -12.56 -18.65 -7.83
CA THR A 12 -11.34 -19.37 -8.26
C THR A 12 -11.70 -20.66 -9.01
N HIS A 13 -11.17 -20.83 -10.22
CA HIS A 13 -11.32 -22.05 -11.00
C HIS A 13 -10.23 -23.06 -10.62
N TRP A 14 -10.50 -23.89 -9.62
CA TRP A 14 -9.51 -24.84 -9.07
C TRP A 14 -8.99 -25.90 -10.06
N SER A 15 -9.68 -26.15 -11.18
CA SER A 15 -9.18 -26.99 -12.26
C SER A 15 -7.93 -26.44 -12.95
N GLN A 16 -7.62 -25.15 -12.76
CA GLN A 16 -6.43 -24.47 -13.29
C GLN A 16 -5.26 -24.45 -12.29
N ALA A 17 -5.38 -25.14 -11.16
CA ALA A 17 -4.28 -25.25 -10.20
C ALA A 17 -3.08 -26.02 -10.81
N PRO A 18 -1.83 -25.71 -10.41
CA PRO A 18 -1.46 -24.82 -9.31
C PRO A 18 -1.36 -23.33 -9.71
N PHE A 19 -1.82 -22.44 -8.82
CA PHE A 19 -1.55 -21.00 -8.93
C PHE A 19 -0.22 -20.69 -8.24
N THR A 20 0.79 -20.28 -9.01
CA THR A 20 2.16 -20.06 -8.49
C THR A 20 2.57 -18.59 -8.62
N ALA A 21 3.04 -18.01 -7.52
CA ALA A 21 3.71 -16.71 -7.51
C ALA A 21 5.20 -16.91 -7.18
N SER A 22 6.07 -16.18 -7.85
CA SER A 22 7.52 -16.26 -7.64
C SER A 22 8.06 -14.93 -7.17
N PHE A 23 8.94 -14.97 -6.17
CA PHE A 23 9.59 -13.80 -5.59
C PHE A 23 11.11 -13.94 -5.74
N ARG A 24 11.80 -12.82 -5.93
CA ARG A 24 13.27 -12.78 -6.02
C ARG A 24 13.78 -11.51 -5.35
N SER A 25 15.06 -11.50 -4.99
CA SER A 25 15.76 -10.31 -4.47
C SER A 25 15.07 -9.71 -3.23
N LEU A 26 14.75 -10.54 -2.25
CA LEU A 26 14.18 -10.06 -0.99
C LEU A 26 15.22 -9.21 -0.25
N ASN A 27 14.93 -7.92 -0.11
CA ASN A 27 15.75 -6.96 0.62
C ASN A 27 14.87 -6.32 1.71
N ALA A 28 15.39 -6.30 2.93
CA ALA A 28 14.72 -5.70 4.07
C ALA A 28 15.73 -4.81 4.80
N ASP A 29 15.59 -3.51 4.59
CA ASP A 29 16.25 -2.48 5.38
C ASP A 29 15.17 -1.86 6.29
N ALA A 30 15.33 -2.02 7.60
CA ALA A 30 14.33 -1.62 8.57
C ALA A 30 14.96 -1.44 9.96
N CYS A 31 14.34 -0.60 10.78
CA CYS A 31 14.59 -0.63 12.22
C CYS A 31 13.86 -1.81 12.85
N ILE A 32 14.55 -2.55 13.70
CA ILE A 32 13.97 -3.66 14.44
C ILE A 32 13.60 -3.22 15.85
N LEU A 33 12.47 -3.72 16.34
CA LEU A 33 12.10 -3.64 17.75
C LEU A 33 12.54 -4.92 18.43
N TYR A 34 13.42 -4.81 19.43
CA TYR A 34 13.87 -5.95 20.23
C TYR A 34 13.69 -5.66 21.71
N SER A 35 12.97 -6.55 22.40
CA SER A 35 12.69 -6.44 23.84
C SER A 35 12.13 -5.06 24.27
N GLY A 36 11.28 -4.46 23.43
CA GLY A 36 10.67 -3.15 23.68
C GLY A 36 11.54 -1.95 23.37
N THR A 37 12.76 -2.15 22.87
CA THR A 37 13.67 -1.06 22.44
C THR A 37 13.79 -1.06 20.91
N SER A 38 13.66 0.13 20.31
CA SER A 38 13.78 0.31 18.86
C SER A 38 15.24 0.59 18.48
N SER A 39 15.67 0.03 17.36
CA SER A 39 16.95 0.40 16.74
C SER A 39 16.88 1.72 15.96
N CYS A 40 15.69 2.29 15.76
CA CYS A 40 15.56 3.62 15.16
C CYS A 40 16.07 4.69 16.14
N SER A 41 17.00 5.50 15.68
CA SER A 41 17.50 6.69 16.38
C SER A 41 17.65 7.87 15.41
N TRP A 42 18.19 8.99 15.87
CA TRP A 42 18.55 10.12 15.01
C TRP A 42 19.61 9.76 13.96
N ASP A 43 20.38 8.70 14.19
CA ASP A 43 21.38 8.15 13.25
C ASP A 43 20.77 7.06 12.33
N SER A 44 19.44 6.97 12.24
CA SER A 44 18.77 6.02 11.34
C SER A 44 19.19 6.26 9.88
N PRO A 45 19.12 5.22 9.03
CA PRO A 45 19.44 5.36 7.62
C PRO A 45 18.70 6.56 6.98
N PRO A 46 19.38 7.40 6.18
CA PRO A 46 18.79 8.61 5.60
C PRO A 46 17.54 8.36 4.75
N TRP A 47 17.35 7.13 4.27
CA TRP A 47 16.17 6.77 3.49
C TRP A 47 14.87 6.81 4.31
N LEU A 48 14.93 6.61 5.63
CA LEU A 48 13.76 6.58 6.50
C LEU A 48 13.08 7.95 6.63
N SER A 49 13.84 9.03 6.47
CA SER A 49 13.36 10.42 6.54
C SER A 49 13.23 11.06 5.15
N GLN A 50 13.16 10.28 4.08
CA GLN A 50 13.00 10.83 2.73
C GLN A 50 11.63 11.49 2.56
N VAL A 51 11.64 12.64 1.90
CA VAL A 51 10.45 13.35 1.43
C VAL A 51 10.48 13.34 -0.09
N LEU A 52 9.33 13.10 -0.71
CA LEU A 52 9.21 13.11 -2.17
C LEU A 52 9.54 14.49 -2.72
N ASP A 53 10.43 14.52 -3.72
CA ASP A 53 10.68 15.73 -4.47
C ASP A 53 9.52 16.04 -5.43
N PHE A 54 9.54 17.23 -6.04
CA PHE A 54 8.48 17.66 -6.95
C PHE A 54 8.28 16.72 -8.15
N LYS A 55 9.36 16.11 -8.67
CA LYS A 55 9.26 15.21 -9.83
C LYS A 55 8.61 13.89 -9.42
N ASP A 56 8.95 13.37 -8.24
CA ASP A 56 8.37 12.13 -7.74
C ASP A 56 6.90 12.32 -7.36
N GLN A 57 6.52 13.48 -6.81
CA GLN A 57 5.11 13.84 -6.61
C GLN A 57 4.33 13.88 -7.93
N GLN A 58 4.90 14.43 -9.00
CA GLN A 58 4.25 14.42 -10.32
C GLN A 58 4.07 13.01 -10.88
N LYS A 59 5.06 12.12 -10.70
CA LYS A 59 4.93 10.72 -11.12
C LYS A 59 3.83 10.01 -10.34
N MET A 60 3.77 10.21 -9.03
CA MET A 60 2.70 9.67 -8.18
C MET A 60 1.34 10.15 -8.66
N LYS A 61 1.20 11.45 -8.92
CA LYS A 61 -0.05 12.03 -9.42
C LYS A 61 -0.46 11.44 -10.77
N TRP A 62 0.48 11.24 -11.69
CA TRP A 62 0.20 10.62 -12.97
C TRP A 62 -0.28 9.16 -12.82
N VAL A 63 0.34 8.38 -11.92
CA VAL A 63 -0.10 7.00 -11.65
C VAL A 63 -1.50 6.98 -11.05
N GLU A 64 -1.78 7.87 -10.10
CA GLU A 64 -3.10 8.05 -9.51
C GLU A 64 -4.16 8.38 -10.57
N ASP A 65 -3.88 9.34 -11.45
CA ASP A 65 -4.85 9.79 -12.47
C ASP A 65 -5.09 8.76 -13.58
N ASN A 66 -4.13 7.86 -13.85
CA ASN A 66 -4.21 6.94 -15.01
C ASN A 66 -4.45 5.47 -14.66
N TYR A 67 -4.10 5.01 -13.45
CA TYR A 67 -4.11 3.59 -13.10
C TYR A 67 -4.84 3.26 -11.78
N MET A 68 -5.16 4.24 -10.95
CA MET A 68 -5.85 3.99 -9.69
C MET A 68 -7.33 3.70 -9.94
N ILE A 69 -7.77 2.47 -9.61
CA ILE A 69 -9.16 2.03 -9.75
C ILE A 69 -9.98 2.12 -8.46
N TYR A 70 -9.32 2.34 -7.32
CA TYR A 70 -9.97 2.46 -6.01
C TYR A 70 -9.15 3.35 -5.09
N ASN A 71 -9.82 4.29 -4.42
CA ASN A 71 -9.25 5.16 -3.39
C ASN A 71 -10.22 5.23 -2.22
N TYR A 72 -9.80 4.75 -1.04
CA TYR A 72 -10.66 4.75 0.15
C TYR A 72 -11.00 6.16 0.65
N CYS A 73 -10.10 7.14 0.45
CA CYS A 73 -10.36 8.53 0.81
C CYS A 73 -11.41 9.20 -0.10
N ALA A 74 -11.71 8.62 -1.26
CA ALA A 74 -12.79 9.07 -2.15
C ALA A 74 -14.08 8.25 -1.98
N ASP A 75 -14.06 7.19 -1.18
CA ASP A 75 -15.17 6.26 -0.97
C ASP A 75 -16.06 6.71 0.20
N ALA A 76 -16.81 7.80 0.00
CA ALA A 76 -17.71 8.33 1.02
C ALA A 76 -18.82 7.34 1.42
N GLY A 77 -19.19 6.41 0.53
CA GLY A 77 -20.20 5.38 0.82
C GLY A 77 -19.73 4.39 1.89
N ARG A 78 -18.43 4.08 1.92
CA ARG A 78 -17.82 3.24 2.96
C ARG A 78 -17.77 3.92 4.34
N PHE A 79 -17.77 5.25 4.39
CA PHE A 79 -17.60 6.04 5.61
C PHE A 79 -18.80 6.94 5.90
N PRO A 80 -19.95 6.37 6.30
CA PRO A 80 -21.18 7.14 6.55
C PRO A 80 -21.06 8.14 7.70
N GLN A 81 -20.06 7.99 8.57
CA GLN A 81 -19.78 8.90 9.69
C GLN A 81 -18.72 9.96 9.38
N GLY A 82 -18.31 10.07 8.11
CA GLY A 82 -17.23 10.96 7.67
C GLY A 82 -15.93 10.21 7.40
N LEU A 83 -15.13 10.76 6.49
CA LEU A 83 -13.88 10.18 6.07
C LEU A 83 -12.83 10.18 7.20
N PRO A 84 -11.88 9.24 7.18
CA PRO A 84 -10.74 9.25 8.09
C PRO A 84 -9.98 10.59 8.02
N THR A 85 -9.47 11.05 9.16
CA THR A 85 -8.84 12.37 9.29
C THR A 85 -7.61 12.54 8.41
N GLU A 86 -6.85 11.47 8.18
CA GLU A 86 -5.66 11.50 7.32
C GLU A 86 -5.98 11.83 5.85
N CYS A 87 -7.22 11.59 5.40
CA CYS A 87 -7.65 11.90 4.03
C CYS A 87 -7.72 13.40 3.73
N THR A 88 -7.59 14.26 4.74
CA THR A 88 -7.59 15.72 4.59
C THR A 88 -6.18 16.32 4.61
N VAL A 89 -5.15 15.51 4.80
CA VAL A 89 -3.76 15.95 4.78
C VAL A 89 -3.32 16.06 3.32
N THR A 90 -3.36 17.28 2.78
CA THR A 90 -2.75 17.67 1.49
C THR A 90 -1.27 17.95 1.62
#